data_AF-A0A4Q7J3N1-F1
#
_entry.id   AF-A0A4Q7J3N1-F1
#
_cell.length_a   1.000
_cell.length_b   1.000
_cell.length_c   1.000
_cell.angle_alpha   90.00
_cell.angle_beta   90.00
_cell.angle_gamma   90.00
#
_symmetry.space_group_name_H-M   'P 1'
#
loop_
_entity.id
_entity.type
_entity.pdbx_description
1 polymer ?
#
loop_
_entity_poly.entity_id
_entity_poly.type
_entity_poly.pdbx_seq_one_letter_code
_entity_poly.pdbx_strand_id
1 'polypeptide(L)'
;MGETTALEARSAVVEAAHSAAQGLLYTERIIDMAAELLTDVWTAAGRHGLPPGDVDLAGWCLTAVDRRSRARTRAAEDAHALLAALTEEFTQAGVEAFVAPGRGMVVLPRGPRTPTWGYREPPQLAVTVLTDGLRGWYLATYPAGALLGRIAAPSGREGAAAVARLAIAVNAGRRSQPWTARDVTPPTGERG
;
A
#
# COMPACT_ATOMS: atom_id res chain seq x y z
N MET A 1 -12.25 20.38 -21.39
CA MET A 1 -11.98 18.99 -21.83
C MET A 1 -10.86 18.33 -21.02
N GLY A 2 -9.76 19.00 -20.63
CA GLY A 2 -8.66 18.32 -19.91
C GLY A 2 -8.97 17.85 -18.47
N GLU A 3 -9.83 18.55 -17.73
CA GLU A 3 -10.15 18.20 -16.33
C GLU A 3 -11.05 16.95 -16.21
N THR A 4 -11.94 16.75 -17.18
CA THR A 4 -12.82 15.57 -17.27
C THR A 4 -12.00 14.29 -17.51
N THR A 5 -11.02 14.34 -18.41
CA THR A 5 -10.14 13.20 -18.72
C THR A 5 -9.25 12.79 -17.54
N ALA A 6 -8.79 13.76 -16.74
CA ALA A 6 -7.97 13.48 -15.55
C ALA A 6 -8.78 12.75 -14.45
N LEU A 7 -10.03 13.15 -14.23
CA LEU A 7 -10.93 12.50 -13.26
C LEU A 7 -11.30 11.08 -13.71
N GLU A 8 -11.58 10.89 -14.99
CA GLU A 8 -11.83 9.58 -15.60
C GLU A 8 -10.61 8.65 -15.46
N ALA A 9 -9.41 9.17 -15.74
CA ALA A 9 -8.17 8.41 -15.61
C ALA A 9 -7.94 7.96 -14.17
N ARG A 10 -8.14 8.86 -13.21
CA ARG A 10 -8.00 8.53 -11.79
C ARG A 10 -9.01 7.46 -11.36
N SER A 11 -10.25 7.56 -11.83
CA SER A 11 -11.30 6.59 -11.49
C SER A 11 -10.96 5.19 -12.04
N ALA A 12 -10.54 5.11 -13.31
CA ALA A 12 -10.08 3.85 -13.91
C ALA A 12 -8.89 3.22 -13.17
N VAL A 13 -7.93 4.05 -12.72
CA VAL A 13 -6.79 3.59 -11.92
C VAL A 13 -7.22 3.08 -10.54
N VAL A 14 -8.18 3.74 -9.88
CA VAL A 14 -8.71 3.26 -8.59
C VAL A 14 -9.40 1.90 -8.76
N GLU A 15 -10.19 1.72 -9.81
CA GLU A 15 -10.83 0.44 -10.12
C GLU A 15 -9.81 -0.67 -10.41
N ALA A 16 -8.78 -0.37 -11.21
CA ALA A 16 -7.68 -1.29 -11.47
C ALA A 16 -6.90 -1.64 -10.18
N ALA A 17 -6.69 -0.66 -9.29
CA ALA A 17 -6.02 -0.87 -8.01
C ALA A 17 -6.84 -1.79 -7.08
N HIS A 18 -8.17 -1.71 -7.09
CA HIS A 18 -9.05 -2.63 -6.36
C HIS A 18 -9.08 -4.04 -6.97
N SER A 19 -8.90 -4.15 -8.27
CA SER A 19 -8.91 -5.41 -9.01
C SER A 19 -7.54 -6.11 -9.03
N ALA A 20 -6.48 -5.43 -8.57
CA ALA A 20 -5.13 -5.96 -8.54
C ALA A 20 -4.99 -7.16 -7.59
N ALA A 21 -3.96 -7.98 -7.84
CA ALA A 21 -3.67 -9.19 -7.07
C ALA A 21 -3.65 -8.95 -5.55
N GLN A 22 -4.17 -9.93 -4.81
CA GLN A 22 -4.20 -9.93 -3.35
C GLN A 22 -2.80 -9.68 -2.76
N GLY A 23 -2.72 -8.83 -1.74
CA GLY A 23 -1.47 -8.53 -1.04
C GLY A 23 -0.62 -7.38 -1.59
N LEU A 24 -1.14 -6.55 -2.50
CA LEU A 24 -0.53 -5.27 -2.89
C LEU A 24 -1.46 -4.10 -2.56
N LEU A 25 -0.94 -3.11 -1.84
CA LEU A 25 -1.63 -1.86 -1.54
C LEU A 25 -0.98 -0.69 -2.26
N TYR A 26 -1.80 0.15 -2.89
CA TYR A 26 -1.34 1.38 -3.53
C TYR A 26 -1.56 2.58 -2.61
N THR A 27 -0.53 3.40 -2.43
CA THR A 27 -0.71 4.73 -1.84
C THR A 27 -1.43 5.66 -2.82
N GLU A 28 -2.14 6.67 -2.31
CA GLU A 28 -2.78 7.68 -3.18
C GLU A 28 -1.79 8.31 -4.15
N ARG A 29 -0.53 8.51 -3.73
CA ARG A 29 0.49 9.06 -4.61
C ARG A 29 0.76 8.18 -5.83
N ILE A 30 0.80 6.86 -5.68
CA ILE A 30 0.96 5.95 -6.82
C ILE A 30 -0.28 5.95 -7.72
N ILE A 31 -1.47 6.05 -7.13
CA ILE A 31 -2.72 6.19 -7.88
C ILE A 31 -2.67 7.46 -8.74
N ASP A 32 -2.30 8.61 -8.15
CA ASP A 32 -2.24 9.88 -8.86
C ASP A 32 -1.18 9.85 -9.98
N MET A 33 0.02 9.31 -9.71
CA MET A 33 1.06 9.13 -10.74
C MET A 33 0.64 8.21 -11.88
N ALA A 34 -0.11 7.14 -11.59
CA ALA A 34 -0.62 6.24 -12.62
C ALA A 34 -1.76 6.89 -13.43
N ALA A 35 -2.58 7.74 -12.80
CA ALA A 35 -3.63 8.51 -13.46
C ALA A 35 -3.04 9.59 -14.39
N GLU A 36 -1.97 10.27 -13.96
CA GLU A 36 -1.19 11.19 -14.80
C GLU A 36 -0.67 10.45 -16.05
N LEU A 37 -0.03 9.30 -15.86
CA LEU A 37 0.47 8.48 -16.98
C LEU A 37 -0.65 8.00 -17.92
N LEU A 38 -1.79 7.58 -17.36
CA LEU A 38 -2.94 7.14 -18.16
C LEU A 38 -3.53 8.30 -18.98
N THR A 39 -3.60 9.49 -18.39
CA THR A 39 -4.04 10.72 -19.07
C THR A 39 -3.14 11.03 -20.27
N ASP A 40 -1.82 10.89 -20.12
CA ASP A 40 -0.86 11.08 -21.22
C ASP A 40 -1.05 10.04 -22.33
N VAL A 41 -1.27 8.78 -21.96
CA VAL A 41 -1.52 7.67 -22.92
C VAL A 41 -2.81 7.93 -23.70
N TRP A 42 -3.91 8.29 -23.05
CA TRP A 42 -5.17 8.61 -23.72
C TRP A 42 -5.06 9.85 -24.60
N THR A 43 -4.34 10.88 -24.15
CA THR A 43 -4.09 12.08 -24.95
C THR A 43 -3.31 11.72 -26.22
N ALA A 44 -2.30 10.85 -26.11
CA ALA A 44 -1.56 10.37 -27.27
C ALA A 44 -2.45 9.54 -28.21
N ALA A 45 -3.24 8.61 -27.69
CA ALA A 45 -4.18 7.79 -28.47
C ALA A 45 -5.19 8.66 -29.24
N GLY A 46 -5.77 9.67 -28.58
CA GLY A 46 -6.73 10.60 -29.18
C GLY A 46 -6.13 11.39 -30.35
N ARG A 47 -4.86 11.80 -30.28
CA ARG A 47 -4.15 12.45 -31.42
C ARG A 47 -4.02 11.55 -32.65
N HIS A 48 -4.12 10.24 -32.47
CA HIS A 48 -4.05 9.25 -33.54
C HIS A 48 -5.43 8.65 -33.90
N GLY A 49 -6.52 9.19 -33.35
CA GLY A 49 -7.88 8.68 -33.61
C GLY A 49 -8.12 7.28 -33.03
N LEU A 50 -7.31 6.86 -32.04
CA LEU A 50 -7.48 5.58 -31.36
C LEU A 50 -8.41 5.77 -30.15
N PRO A 51 -9.57 5.09 -30.09
CA PRO A 51 -10.42 5.12 -28.92
C PRO A 51 -9.73 4.42 -27.73
N PRO A 52 -10.16 4.68 -26.49
CA PRO A 52 -9.83 3.83 -25.36
C PRO A 52 -10.23 2.38 -25.70
N GLY A 53 -9.27 1.48 -25.82
CA GLY A 53 -9.50 0.08 -26.21
C GLY A 53 -9.67 -0.87 -25.02
N ASP A 54 -9.96 -2.14 -25.30
CA ASP A 54 -10.21 -3.22 -24.32
C ASP A 54 -8.98 -3.69 -23.52
N VAL A 55 -7.86 -2.98 -23.61
CA VAL A 55 -6.64 -3.31 -22.87
C VAL A 55 -6.69 -2.62 -21.51
N ASP A 56 -6.32 -3.33 -20.44
CA ASP A 56 -6.23 -2.80 -19.07
C ASP A 56 -5.07 -1.78 -18.91
N LEU A 57 -5.14 -0.66 -19.62
CA LEU A 57 -4.12 0.38 -19.61
C LEU A 57 -3.93 0.97 -18.21
N ALA A 58 -4.99 1.03 -17.41
CA ALA A 58 -4.93 1.50 -16.03
C ALA A 58 -4.06 0.57 -15.16
N GLY A 59 -4.27 -0.75 -15.23
CA GLY A 59 -3.43 -1.75 -14.56
C GLY A 59 -1.97 -1.75 -15.06
N TRP A 60 -1.75 -1.53 -16.35
CA TRP A 60 -0.41 -1.35 -16.92
C TRP A 60 0.28 -0.09 -16.37
N CYS A 61 -0.43 1.04 -16.27
CA CYS A 61 0.10 2.28 -15.69
C CYS A 61 0.47 2.10 -14.22
N LEU A 62 -0.39 1.46 -13.42
CA LEU A 62 -0.09 1.10 -12.02
C LEU A 62 1.18 0.25 -11.92
N THR A 63 1.29 -0.79 -12.75
CA THR A 63 2.45 -1.69 -12.76
C THR A 63 3.73 -0.94 -13.14
N ALA A 64 3.67 -0.06 -14.13
CA ALA A 64 4.80 0.73 -14.57
C ALA A 64 5.26 1.71 -13.49
N VAL A 65 4.33 2.46 -12.89
CA VAL A 65 4.61 3.43 -11.82
C VAL A 65 5.13 2.73 -10.58
N ASP A 66 4.53 1.61 -10.17
CA ASP A 66 5.03 0.80 -9.06
C ASP A 66 6.47 0.36 -9.30
N ARG A 67 6.75 -0.27 -10.45
CA ARG A 67 8.11 -0.74 -10.79
C ARG A 67 9.13 0.39 -10.77
N ARG A 68 8.75 1.58 -11.24
CA ARG A 68 9.59 2.78 -11.21
C ARG A 68 9.79 3.30 -9.78
N SER A 69 8.75 3.25 -8.95
CA SER A 69 8.72 3.82 -7.61
C SER A 69 9.31 2.90 -6.54
N ARG A 70 9.53 1.61 -6.87
CA ARG A 70 10.15 0.64 -5.99
C ARG A 70 11.45 1.17 -5.42
N ALA A 71 11.52 1.08 -4.10
CA ALA A 71 12.69 1.38 -3.31
C ALA A 71 13.92 0.67 -3.88
N ARG A 72 14.88 1.48 -4.36
CA ARG A 72 16.26 1.03 -4.57
C ARG A 72 17.05 0.99 -3.26
N THR A 73 16.36 0.95 -2.12
CA THR A 73 16.97 0.77 -0.80
C THR A 73 17.84 -0.48 -0.87
N ARG A 74 19.16 -0.24 -0.89
CA ARG A 74 20.19 -1.26 -1.08
C ARG A 74 20.95 -1.51 0.21
N ALA A 75 20.91 -0.56 1.13
CA ALA A 75 21.64 -0.57 2.38
C ALA A 75 20.71 -0.46 3.59
N ALA A 76 21.18 -0.94 4.74
CA ALA A 76 20.43 -0.89 5.99
C ALA A 76 20.29 0.55 6.50
N GLU A 77 21.27 1.42 6.24
CA GLU A 77 21.22 2.84 6.58
C GLU A 77 20.04 3.54 5.89
N ASP A 78 19.82 3.25 4.60
CA ASP A 78 18.70 3.79 3.84
C ASP A 78 17.36 3.33 4.44
N ALA A 79 17.27 2.06 4.85
CA ALA A 79 16.06 1.52 5.48
C ALA A 79 15.79 2.19 6.83
N HIS A 80 16.82 2.37 7.66
CA HIS A 80 16.68 3.10 8.94
C HIS A 80 16.24 4.54 8.73
N ALA A 81 16.80 5.25 7.76
CA ALA A 81 16.41 6.62 7.44
C ALA A 81 14.93 6.70 7.00
N LEU A 82 14.46 5.74 6.21
CA LEU A 82 13.06 5.65 5.79
C LEU A 82 12.13 5.32 6.96
N LEU A 83 12.53 4.42 7.87
CA LEU A 83 11.73 4.10 9.06
C LEU A 83 11.69 5.27 10.04
N ALA A 84 12.80 6.02 10.20
CA ALA A 84 12.82 7.24 11.00
C ALA A 84 11.88 8.32 10.43
N ALA A 85 11.95 8.57 9.13
CA ALA A 85 11.02 9.48 8.45
C ALA A 85 9.57 9.01 8.63
N LEU A 86 9.31 7.70 8.54
CA LEU A 86 7.97 7.14 8.77
C LEU A 86 7.48 7.38 10.21
N THR A 87 8.35 7.21 11.21
CA THR A 87 8.00 7.50 12.61
C THR A 87 7.65 8.98 12.81
N GLU A 88 8.41 9.89 12.22
CA GLU A 88 8.09 11.33 12.26
C GLU A 88 6.70 11.62 11.67
N GLU A 89 6.35 11.00 10.54
CA GLU A 89 5.05 11.18 9.90
C GLU A 89 3.91 10.63 10.78
N PHE A 90 4.12 9.52 11.49
CA PHE A 90 3.14 9.06 12.49
C PHE A 90 2.99 10.04 13.65
N THR A 91 4.09 10.57 14.18
CA THR A 91 4.06 11.57 15.26
C THR A 91 3.33 12.84 14.82
N GLN A 92 3.59 13.35 13.61
CA GLN A 92 2.89 14.51 13.06
C GLN A 92 1.39 14.25 12.89
N ALA A 93 0.99 13.01 12.61
CA ALA A 93 -0.40 12.59 12.53
C ALA A 93 -1.05 12.30 13.91
N GLY A 94 -0.34 12.52 15.03
CA GLY A 94 -0.83 12.26 16.38
C GLY A 94 -0.91 10.77 16.73
N VAL A 95 -0.12 9.93 16.07
CA VAL A 95 -0.06 8.48 16.31
C VAL A 95 1.24 8.13 17.03
N GLU A 96 1.12 7.54 18.23
CA GLU A 96 2.24 7.07 19.04
C GLU A 96 2.80 5.74 18.53
N ALA A 97 3.39 5.76 17.33
CA ALA A 97 4.09 4.62 16.77
C ALA A 97 5.50 4.47 17.40
N PHE A 98 5.98 3.24 17.55
CA PHE A 98 7.32 2.98 18.06
C PHE A 98 8.14 2.12 17.11
N VAL A 99 9.46 2.30 17.10
CA VAL A 99 10.37 1.43 16.37
C VAL A 99 10.62 0.17 17.20
N ALA A 100 10.31 -1.00 16.66
CA ALA A 100 10.55 -2.28 17.32
C ALA A 100 12.07 -2.55 17.42
N PRO A 101 12.65 -2.66 18.63
CA PRO A 101 14.10 -2.84 18.79
C PRO A 101 14.61 -4.08 18.06
N GLY A 102 15.62 -3.91 17.21
CA GLY A 102 16.28 -5.00 16.48
C GLY A 102 15.42 -5.70 15.41
N ARG A 103 14.23 -5.17 15.08
CA ARG A 103 13.32 -5.79 14.10
C ARG A 103 13.18 -5.02 12.79
N GLY A 104 13.63 -3.77 12.72
CA GLY A 104 13.49 -2.95 11.51
C GLY A 104 12.04 -2.67 11.14
N MET A 105 11.19 -2.42 12.14
CA MET A 105 9.75 -2.19 11.95
C MET A 105 9.28 -0.99 12.77
N VAL A 106 8.32 -0.25 12.25
CA VAL A 106 7.56 0.76 13.00
C VAL A 106 6.18 0.20 13.30
N VAL A 107 5.84 0.10 14.57
CA VAL A 107 4.62 -0.56 15.07
C VAL A 107 3.60 0.50 15.46
N LEU A 108 2.35 0.30 15.01
CA LEU A 108 1.24 1.17 15.35
C LEU A 108 0.47 0.61 16.57
N PRO A 109 0.00 1.48 17.48
CA PRO A 109 -0.89 1.05 18.55
C PRO A 109 -2.21 0.56 18.00
N ARG A 110 -2.82 -0.43 18.64
CA ARG A 110 -4.19 -0.86 18.33
C ARG A 110 -5.16 0.20 18.85
N GLY A 111 -6.10 0.59 18.01
CA GLY A 111 -7.25 1.40 18.38
C GLY A 111 -8.54 0.58 18.47
N PRO A 112 -9.66 1.21 18.89
CA PRO A 112 -10.95 0.54 19.05
C PRO A 112 -11.52 -0.07 17.76
N ARG A 113 -11.13 0.47 16.60
CA ARG A 113 -11.55 0.00 15.27
C ARG A 113 -10.46 -0.80 14.54
N THR A 114 -9.35 -1.10 15.21
CA THR A 114 -8.28 -1.86 14.58
C THR A 114 -8.78 -3.27 14.27
N PRO A 115 -8.67 -3.74 13.01
CA PRO A 115 -9.16 -5.06 12.68
C PRO A 115 -8.47 -6.15 13.53
N THR A 116 -9.08 -7.33 13.58
CA THR A 116 -8.44 -8.54 14.12
C THR A 116 -7.82 -9.29 12.95
N TRP A 117 -6.52 -9.53 13.01
CA TRP A 117 -5.72 -10.11 11.94
C TRP A 117 -5.05 -11.34 12.57
N GLY A 118 -5.40 -12.57 12.19
CA GLY A 118 -4.78 -13.78 12.78
C GLY A 118 -5.46 -14.37 14.03
N TYR A 119 -4.67 -15.07 14.86
CA TYR A 119 -5.11 -15.96 15.96
C TYR A 119 -5.40 -15.24 17.30
N ARG A 120 -5.79 -16.01 18.34
CA ARG A 120 -6.39 -15.66 19.65
C ARG A 120 -6.00 -14.32 20.31
N GLU A 121 -4.78 -13.83 20.14
CA GLU A 121 -4.38 -12.46 20.52
C GLU A 121 -4.04 -11.67 19.25
N PRO A 122 -4.82 -10.63 18.91
CA PRO A 122 -4.67 -9.98 17.62
C PRO A 122 -3.36 -9.16 17.58
N PRO A 123 -2.38 -9.50 16.73
CA PRO A 123 -1.14 -8.76 16.58
C PRO A 123 -1.37 -7.28 16.26
N GLN A 124 -0.32 -6.48 16.51
CA GLN A 124 -0.27 -5.09 16.09
C GLN A 124 0.09 -5.00 14.61
N LEU A 125 -0.39 -3.94 13.95
CA LEU A 125 0.08 -3.59 12.61
C LEU A 125 1.47 -2.96 12.72
N ALA A 126 2.35 -3.38 11.82
CA ALA A 126 3.67 -2.80 11.66
C ALA A 126 3.95 -2.49 10.19
N VAL A 127 4.83 -1.52 9.97
CA VAL A 127 5.39 -1.19 8.67
C VAL A 127 6.88 -1.49 8.71
N THR A 128 7.39 -2.12 7.66
CA THR A 128 8.82 -2.41 7.50
C THR A 128 9.30 -2.06 6.10
N VAL A 129 10.61 -1.91 5.95
CA VAL A 129 11.30 -1.73 4.68
C VAL A 129 12.23 -2.93 4.48
N LEU A 130 11.95 -3.75 3.46
CA LEU A 130 12.85 -4.83 3.08
C LEU A 130 13.92 -4.33 2.12
N THR A 131 15.14 -4.85 2.24
CA THR A 131 16.31 -4.44 1.44
C THR A 131 16.88 -5.56 0.55
N ASP A 132 16.55 -6.82 0.86
CA ASP A 132 16.83 -8.01 0.05
C ASP A 132 15.68 -8.29 -0.93
N GLY A 133 15.70 -9.41 -1.66
CA GLY A 133 14.95 -9.70 -2.92
C GLY A 133 13.49 -9.21 -3.11
N LEU A 134 12.80 -8.79 -2.05
CA LEU A 134 11.46 -8.22 -2.03
C LEU A 134 11.40 -6.67 -1.91
N ARG A 135 12.54 -5.98 -1.78
CA ARG A 135 12.77 -4.51 -1.75
C ARG A 135 11.54 -3.59 -1.71
N GLY A 136 11.37 -2.88 -0.60
CA GLY A 136 10.37 -1.81 -0.48
C GLY A 136 9.54 -1.89 0.79
N TRP A 137 8.42 -1.20 0.78
CA TRP A 137 7.53 -1.05 1.92
C TRP A 137 6.60 -2.24 2.06
N TYR A 138 6.41 -2.69 3.30
CA TYR A 138 5.53 -3.81 3.63
C TYR A 138 4.71 -3.50 4.87
N LEU A 139 3.45 -3.97 4.85
CA LEU A 139 2.69 -4.21 6.06
C LEU A 139 3.07 -5.57 6.64
N ALA A 140 3.18 -5.63 7.94
CA ALA A 140 3.49 -6.84 8.68
C ALA A 140 2.77 -6.86 10.03
N THR A 141 2.75 -8.01 10.67
CA THR A 141 2.26 -8.17 12.05
C THR A 141 3.41 -8.06 13.05
N TYR A 142 3.11 -7.54 14.24
CA TYR A 142 4.02 -7.56 15.38
C TYR A 142 3.34 -8.28 16.56
N PRO A 143 4.05 -9.16 17.31
CA PRO A 143 5.50 -9.44 17.24
C PRO A 143 5.91 -10.52 16.23
N ALA A 144 4.96 -11.22 15.59
CA ALA A 144 5.26 -12.37 14.75
C ALA A 144 6.10 -12.07 13.50
N GLY A 145 6.06 -10.83 12.99
CA GLY A 145 6.81 -10.41 11.80
C GLY A 145 6.22 -10.93 10.48
N ALA A 146 5.03 -11.54 10.50
CA ALA A 146 4.43 -12.08 9.29
C ALA A 146 4.04 -10.94 8.33
N LEU A 147 4.53 -10.99 7.10
CA LEU A 147 4.21 -10.03 6.05
C LEU A 147 2.75 -10.19 5.62
N LEU A 148 2.02 -9.08 5.57
CA LEU A 148 0.61 -9.03 5.21
C LEU A 148 0.40 -8.59 3.77
N GLY A 149 1.30 -7.75 3.27
CA GLY A 149 1.24 -7.26 1.90
C GLY A 149 2.29 -6.20 1.64
N ARG A 150 2.63 -6.04 0.37
CA ARG A 150 3.51 -4.98 -0.09
C ARG A 150 2.74 -3.67 -0.23
N ILE A 151 3.43 -2.56 -0.05
CA ILE A 151 2.91 -1.23 -0.34
C ILE A 151 3.68 -0.65 -1.54
N ALA A 152 2.95 -0.32 -2.61
CA ALA A 152 3.43 0.53 -3.67
C ALA A 152 3.43 2.00 -3.18
N ALA A 153 4.63 2.54 -3.01
CA ALA A 153 4.87 3.93 -2.63
C ALA A 153 6.21 4.39 -3.21
N PRO A 154 6.42 5.71 -3.39
CA PRO A 154 7.71 6.27 -3.74
C PRO A 154 8.83 5.85 -2.77
N SER A 155 10.06 5.85 -3.27
CA SER A 155 11.26 5.68 -2.46
C SER A 155 11.71 7.03 -1.92
N GLY A 156 11.70 7.22 -0.60
CA GLY A 156 12.09 8.48 0.05
C GLY A 156 11.07 8.98 1.06
N ARG A 157 11.29 10.21 1.55
CA ARG A 157 10.43 10.85 2.57
C ARG A 157 8.98 11.02 2.11
N GLU A 158 8.74 11.38 0.85
CA GLU A 158 7.38 11.44 0.28
C GLU A 158 6.68 10.08 0.37
N GLY A 159 7.43 9.00 0.13
CA GLY A 159 6.95 7.63 0.31
C GLY A 159 6.58 7.33 1.75
N ALA A 160 7.42 7.73 2.71
CA ALA A 160 7.14 7.56 4.14
C ALA A 160 5.83 8.25 4.56
N ALA A 161 5.61 9.49 4.11
CA ALA A 161 4.36 10.22 4.37
C ALA A 161 3.13 9.51 3.78
N ALA A 162 3.25 9.03 2.54
CA ALA A 162 2.17 8.30 1.86
C ALA A 162 1.88 6.95 2.54
N VAL A 163 2.93 6.25 2.98
CA VAL A 163 2.85 4.98 3.72
C VAL A 163 2.25 5.18 5.10
N ALA A 164 2.61 6.25 5.82
CA ALA A 164 2.02 6.58 7.13
C ALA A 164 0.50 6.75 7.01
N ARG A 165 0.03 7.58 6.07
CA ARG A 165 -1.40 7.80 5.83
C ARG A 165 -2.14 6.49 5.52
N LEU A 166 -1.54 5.66 4.66
CA LEU A 166 -2.08 4.35 4.34
C LEU A 166 -2.16 3.45 5.58
N ALA A 167 -1.06 3.29 6.31
CA ALA A 167 -1.00 2.43 7.48
C ALA A 167 -1.97 2.87 8.57
N ILE A 168 -2.16 4.18 8.79
CA ILE A 168 -3.18 4.72 9.71
C ILE A 168 -4.59 4.33 9.25
N ALA A 169 -4.90 4.46 7.95
CA ALA A 169 -6.21 4.10 7.42
C ALA A 169 -6.50 2.60 7.57
N VAL A 170 -5.52 1.75 7.27
CA VAL A 170 -5.65 0.29 7.44
C VAL A 170 -5.75 -0.07 8.93
N ASN A 171 -4.93 0.53 9.80
CA ASN A 171 -4.96 0.30 11.25
C ASN A 171 -6.29 0.75 11.88
N ALA A 172 -7.01 1.69 11.27
CA ALA A 172 -8.31 2.14 11.72
C ALA A 172 -9.49 1.38 11.05
N GLY A 173 -9.21 0.36 10.24
CA GLY A 173 -10.23 -0.41 9.53
C GLY A 173 -10.94 0.36 8.40
N ARG A 174 -10.41 1.51 7.97
CA ARG A 174 -11.00 2.35 6.91
C ARG A 174 -10.63 1.92 5.50
N ARG A 175 -9.64 1.02 5.37
CA ARG A 175 -9.33 0.32 4.12
C ARG A 175 -9.50 -1.17 4.37
N SER A 176 -10.27 -1.82 3.49
CA SER A 176 -10.52 -3.26 3.51
C SER A 176 -9.20 -4.03 3.56
N GLN A 177 -9.18 -5.14 4.30
CA GLN A 177 -8.01 -6.02 4.38
C GLN A 177 -7.77 -6.69 3.00
N PRO A 178 -6.71 -6.37 2.24
CA PRO A 178 -6.43 -7.02 0.96
C PRO A 178 -6.05 -8.51 1.06
N TRP A 179 -5.97 -9.09 2.27
CA TRP A 179 -5.52 -10.48 2.50
C TRP A 179 -6.59 -11.42 3.09
N THR A 180 -7.84 -10.98 3.31
CA THR A 180 -8.91 -11.83 3.88
C THR A 180 -9.94 -12.33 2.87
N ALA A 181 -9.55 -12.55 1.61
CA ALA A 181 -10.28 -13.48 0.75
C ALA A 181 -9.86 -14.93 1.08
N ARG A 182 -10.11 -15.34 2.32
CA ARG A 182 -10.31 -16.73 2.67
C ARG A 182 -11.52 -16.77 3.57
N ASP A 183 -12.55 -17.45 3.09
CA ASP A 183 -13.62 -18.00 3.89
C ASP A 183 -13.02 -18.61 5.16
N VAL A 184 -13.19 -17.92 6.28
CA VAL A 184 -13.16 -18.59 7.57
C VAL A 184 -14.61 -19.00 7.83
N THR A 185 -15.05 -20.03 7.11
CA THR A 185 -16.06 -20.92 7.68
C THR A 185 -15.43 -21.47 8.95
N PRO A 186 -15.94 -21.16 10.15
CA PRO A 186 -15.46 -21.86 11.34
C PRO A 186 -15.67 -23.36 11.09
N PRO A 187 -14.78 -24.26 11.54
CA PRO A 187 -15.15 -25.67 11.57
C PRO A 187 -16.45 -25.76 12.36
N THR A 188 -17.51 -26.18 11.69
CA THR A 188 -18.77 -26.61 12.29
C THR A 188 -18.46 -27.82 13.16
N GLY A 189 -17.92 -27.55 14.34
CA GLY A 189 -17.80 -28.48 15.43
C GLY A 189 -19.06 -28.35 16.29
N GLU A 190 -20.21 -28.73 15.73
CA GLU A 190 -21.33 -29.15 16.56
C GLU A 190 -21.45 -30.67 16.52
N ARG A 191 -21.18 -31.24 17.70
CA ARG A 191 -21.83 -32.39 18.34
C ARG A 191 -21.40 -33.80 17.94
N GLY A 192 -21.02 -34.53 18.99
CA GLY A 192 -20.74 -35.97 19.07
C GLY A 192 -20.04 -36.23 20.39
#